data_AF-A0A5J4PL60-F1
#
_entry.id   AF-A0A5J4PL60-F1
#
_cell.length_a   1.000
_cell.length_b   1.000
_cell.length_c   1.000
_cell.angle_alpha   90.00
_cell.angle_beta   90.00
_cell.angle_gamma   90.00
#
_symmetry.space_group_name_H-M   'P 1'
#
loop_
_entity.id
_entity.type
_entity.pdbx_description
1 polymer ?
#
loop_
_entity_poly.entity_id
_entity_poly.type
_entity_poly.pdbx_seq_one_letter_code
_entity_poly.pdbx_strand_id
1 'polypeptide(L)'
;LENILGRIKYFFDMNFDFYHYYRSGSTHLDKYYFLRGKPDIQLILDSFYFEKDTQFSTSHDFKVSNILAYEMLTVYLNNRLSKLEHPLQAVDKNPNYLKVRHTWTGKKVELIELVYALEKGGYIDNGQINIKDLITYIENIFNVDLGDFYHAYLKMRERKGSRTIFIDKLRKDLDERMDESDVR
;
A
#
# COMPACT_ATOMS: atom_id res chain seq x y z
N LEU A 1 -20.23 -4.62 -5.88
CA LEU A 1 -19.43 -4.36 -4.66
C LEU A 1 -20.14 -3.32 -3.78
N GLU A 2 -20.57 -2.20 -4.35
CA GLU A 2 -21.31 -1.14 -3.64
C GLU A 2 -22.63 -1.61 -3.00
N ASN A 3 -23.41 -2.48 -3.67
CA ASN A 3 -24.63 -3.04 -3.08
C ASN A 3 -24.35 -3.83 -1.78
N ILE A 4 -23.23 -4.56 -1.73
CA ILE A 4 -22.81 -5.32 -0.54
C ILE A 4 -22.41 -4.36 0.58
N LEU A 5 -21.67 -3.29 0.27
CA LEU A 5 -21.36 -2.22 1.24
C LEU A 5 -22.62 -1.56 1.78
N GLY A 6 -23.64 -1.35 0.94
CA GLY A 6 -24.95 -0.83 1.37
C GLY A 6 -25.63 -1.76 2.39
N ARG A 7 -25.59 -3.07 2.18
CA ARG A 7 -26.12 -4.06 3.15
C ARG A 7 -25.35 -4.08 4.46
N ILE A 8 -24.02 -3.98 4.39
CA ILE A 8 -23.16 -3.90 5.58
C ILE A 8 -23.48 -2.62 6.38
N LYS A 9 -23.62 -1.49 5.70
CA LYS A 9 -24.01 -0.22 6.33
C LYS A 9 -25.36 -0.34 7.03
N TYR A 10 -26.36 -0.91 6.35
CA TYR A 10 -27.67 -1.14 6.94
C TYR A 10 -27.61 -2.00 8.20
N PHE A 11 -26.78 -3.05 8.22
CA PHE A 11 -26.57 -3.86 9.43
C PHE A 11 -26.01 -3.04 10.60
N PHE A 12 -25.02 -2.18 10.35
CA PHE A 12 -24.45 -1.31 11.38
C PHE A 12 -25.45 -0.25 11.86
N ASP A 13 -26.23 0.34 10.95
CA ASP A 13 -27.26 1.33 11.30
C ASP A 13 -28.36 0.69 12.18
N MET A 14 -28.77 -0.55 11.86
CA MET A 14 -29.77 -1.30 12.64
C MET A 14 -29.25 -1.76 14.01
N ASN A 15 -27.94 -1.93 14.17
CA ASN A 15 -27.31 -2.37 15.41
C ASN A 15 -26.45 -1.26 16.04
N PHE A 16 -26.76 0.01 15.74
CA PHE A 16 -25.91 1.15 16.08
C PHE A 16 -25.56 1.22 17.56
N ASP A 17 -26.56 1.09 18.44
CA ASP A 17 -26.38 1.19 19.90
C ASP A 17 -25.45 0.09 20.43
N PHE A 18 -25.68 -1.16 19.98
CA PHE A 18 -24.85 -2.30 20.38
C PHE A 18 -23.44 -2.20 19.80
N TYR A 19 -23.30 -1.79 18.55
CA TYR A 19 -22.00 -1.58 17.91
C TYR A 19 -21.19 -0.50 18.64
N HIS A 20 -21.83 0.62 19.00
CA HIS A 20 -21.20 1.70 19.77
C HIS A 20 -20.75 1.21 21.15
N TYR A 21 -21.62 0.49 21.86
CA TYR A 21 -21.29 -0.15 23.12
C TYR A 21 -20.05 -1.05 22.98
N TYR A 22 -20.07 -1.98 22.04
CA TYR A 22 -19.00 -2.93 21.80
C TYR A 22 -17.67 -2.24 21.45
N ARG A 23 -17.70 -1.24 20.57
CA ARG A 23 -16.49 -0.49 20.18
C ARG A 23 -15.94 0.42 21.26
N SER A 24 -16.78 0.87 22.20
CA SER A 24 -16.34 1.70 23.33
C SER A 24 -15.55 0.91 24.38
N GLY A 25 -15.60 -0.42 24.36
CA GLY A 25 -15.01 -1.27 25.41
C GLY A 25 -15.71 -1.13 26.77
N SER A 26 -16.93 -0.59 26.78
CA SER A 26 -17.76 -0.50 27.98
C SER A 26 -18.13 -1.88 28.51
N THR A 27 -18.27 -1.99 29.84
CA THR A 27 -18.58 -3.25 30.52
C THR A 27 -19.92 -3.23 31.27
N HIS A 28 -20.60 -2.08 31.30
CA HIS A 28 -21.79 -1.87 32.13
C HIS A 28 -23.02 -2.70 31.71
N LEU A 29 -23.05 -3.22 30.48
CA LEU A 29 -24.11 -4.09 29.97
C LEU A 29 -23.65 -5.53 29.73
N ASP A 30 -22.42 -5.90 30.12
CA ASP A 30 -21.87 -7.24 29.86
C ASP A 30 -22.72 -8.35 30.48
N LYS A 31 -23.33 -8.06 31.63
CA LYS A 31 -24.26 -8.97 32.30
C LYS A 31 -25.49 -9.34 31.47
N TYR A 32 -25.85 -8.52 30.48
CA TYR A 32 -26.98 -8.74 29.58
C TYR A 32 -26.55 -9.34 28.23
N TYR A 33 -25.36 -8.96 27.74
CA TYR A 33 -24.89 -9.35 26.41
C TYR A 33 -24.03 -10.63 26.40
N PHE A 34 -23.21 -10.85 27.43
CA PHE A 34 -22.14 -11.86 27.40
C PHE A 34 -22.25 -12.94 28.48
N LEU A 35 -23.30 -12.93 29.30
CA LEU A 35 -23.57 -14.01 30.27
C LEU A 35 -24.52 -15.07 29.72
N ARG A 36 -24.20 -16.34 29.98
CA ARG A 36 -25.01 -17.50 29.61
C ARG A 36 -26.17 -17.72 30.59
N GLY A 37 -27.25 -18.33 30.10
CA GLY A 37 -28.34 -18.86 30.95
C GLY A 37 -29.35 -17.84 31.50
N LYS A 38 -29.17 -16.54 31.28
CA LYS A 38 -30.15 -15.49 31.62
C LYS A 38 -30.30 -14.42 30.53
N PRO A 39 -30.63 -14.80 29.28
CA PRO A 39 -30.79 -13.82 28.24
C PRO A 39 -32.09 -13.03 28.44
N ASP A 40 -32.01 -11.71 28.34
CA ASP A 40 -33.19 -10.86 28.34
C ASP A 40 -33.91 -11.01 27.00
N ILE A 41 -35.16 -11.46 27.04
CA ILE A 41 -36.00 -11.74 25.85
C ILE A 41 -36.18 -10.47 25.01
N GLN A 42 -36.14 -9.28 25.62
CA GLN A 42 -36.26 -8.02 24.91
C GLN A 42 -35.03 -7.69 24.05
N LEU A 43 -33.87 -8.29 24.36
CA LEU A 43 -32.62 -8.10 23.61
C LEU A 43 -32.41 -9.17 22.53
N ILE A 44 -33.27 -10.19 22.51
CA ILE A 44 -33.23 -11.29 21.55
C ILE A 44 -34.14 -10.93 20.36
N LEU A 45 -33.57 -10.21 19.39
CA LEU A 45 -34.27 -9.83 18.17
C LEU A 45 -33.89 -10.69 16.94
N ASP A 46 -32.85 -11.53 17.07
CA ASP A 46 -32.37 -12.37 15.98
C ASP A 46 -33.00 -13.76 16.00
N SER A 47 -33.47 -14.21 14.83
CA SER A 47 -33.98 -15.57 14.62
C SER A 47 -32.93 -16.66 14.93
N PHE A 48 -31.65 -16.34 14.78
CA PHE A 48 -30.52 -17.23 15.09
C PHE A 48 -30.45 -17.64 16.57
N TYR A 49 -31.15 -16.92 17.47
CA TYR A 49 -31.23 -17.30 18.87
C TYR A 49 -31.82 -18.71 19.09
N PHE A 50 -32.73 -19.16 18.23
CA PHE A 50 -33.37 -20.48 18.37
C PHE A 50 -32.49 -21.63 17.84
N GLU A 51 -31.45 -21.32 17.06
CA GLU A 51 -30.58 -22.31 16.42
C GLU A 51 -29.26 -22.50 17.17
N LYS A 52 -28.91 -21.60 18.09
CA LYS A 52 -27.62 -21.64 18.81
C LYS A 52 -27.63 -22.63 19.98
N ASP A 53 -26.45 -23.17 20.28
CA ASP A 53 -26.22 -23.93 21.51
C ASP A 53 -26.27 -23.01 22.73
N THR A 54 -27.26 -23.19 23.60
CA THR A 54 -27.48 -22.38 24.79
C THR A 54 -26.46 -22.64 25.90
N GLN A 55 -25.75 -23.77 25.86
CA GLN A 55 -24.67 -24.09 26.81
C GLN A 55 -23.34 -23.45 26.42
N PHE A 56 -23.13 -23.20 25.13
CA PHE A 56 -21.89 -22.65 24.61
C PHE A 56 -21.99 -21.14 24.32
N SER A 57 -23.07 -20.70 23.66
CA SER A 57 -23.20 -19.36 23.08
C SER A 57 -24.06 -18.39 23.91
N THR A 58 -23.56 -17.16 24.03
CA THR A 58 -24.28 -16.00 24.61
C THR A 58 -25.31 -15.45 23.63
N SER A 59 -26.13 -14.48 24.07
CA SER A 59 -27.11 -13.82 23.19
C SER A 59 -26.46 -13.01 22.07
N HIS A 60 -25.22 -12.51 22.27
CA HIS A 60 -24.58 -11.56 21.36
C HIS A 60 -23.30 -12.08 20.67
N ASP A 61 -22.86 -13.32 20.93
CA ASP A 61 -21.66 -13.91 20.28
C ASP A 61 -21.75 -13.88 18.74
N PHE A 62 -22.91 -14.23 18.19
CA PHE A 62 -23.15 -14.21 16.75
C PHE A 62 -23.15 -12.78 16.19
N LYS A 63 -23.75 -11.82 16.92
CA LYS A 63 -23.73 -10.40 16.54
C LYS A 63 -22.32 -9.85 16.51
N VAL A 64 -21.50 -10.16 17.51
CA VAL A 64 -20.09 -9.77 17.55
C VAL A 64 -19.31 -10.41 16.40
N SER A 65 -19.55 -11.69 16.13
CA SER A 65 -18.92 -12.40 15.00
C SER A 65 -19.25 -11.72 13.66
N ASN A 66 -20.52 -11.30 13.46
CA ASN A 66 -20.94 -10.55 12.29
C ASN A 66 -20.29 -9.16 12.20
N ILE A 67 -20.18 -8.44 13.33
CA ILE A 67 -19.47 -7.14 13.38
C ILE A 67 -18.04 -7.32 12.87
N LEU A 68 -17.29 -8.27 13.43
CA LEU A 68 -15.90 -8.54 13.05
C LEU A 68 -15.78 -8.94 11.58
N ALA A 69 -16.64 -9.85 11.12
CA ALA A 69 -16.65 -10.30 9.74
C ALA A 69 -16.95 -9.16 8.75
N TYR A 70 -17.91 -8.30 9.07
CA TYR A 70 -18.26 -7.15 8.22
C TYR A 70 -17.21 -6.04 8.24
N GLU A 71 -16.51 -5.83 9.35
CA GLU A 71 -15.34 -4.92 9.38
C GLU A 71 -14.26 -5.42 8.42
N MET A 72 -13.88 -6.71 8.50
CA MET A 72 -12.90 -7.33 7.61
C MET A 72 -13.35 -7.26 6.14
N LEU A 73 -14.62 -7.57 5.87
CA LEU A 73 -15.18 -7.56 4.53
C LEU A 73 -15.22 -6.15 3.94
N THR A 74 -15.55 -5.13 4.75
CA THR A 74 -15.57 -3.73 4.30
C THR A 74 -14.19 -3.27 3.85
N VAL A 75 -13.14 -3.61 4.61
CA VAL A 75 -11.75 -3.33 4.23
C VAL A 75 -11.41 -3.99 2.90
N TYR A 76 -11.74 -5.28 2.75
CA TYR A 76 -11.50 -6.01 1.51
C TYR A 76 -12.23 -5.39 0.30
N LEU A 77 -13.52 -5.07 0.45
CA LEU A 77 -14.34 -4.50 -0.63
C LEU A 77 -13.84 -3.11 -1.05
N ASN A 78 -13.50 -2.25 -0.09
CA ASN A 78 -12.94 -0.93 -0.37
C ASN A 78 -11.58 -1.01 -1.07
N ASN A 79 -10.71 -1.92 -0.63
CA ASN A 79 -9.45 -2.20 -1.31
C ASN A 79 -9.68 -2.68 -2.75
N ARG A 80 -10.68 -3.55 -2.97
CA ARG A 80 -11.01 -4.05 -4.30
C ARG A 80 -11.57 -2.95 -5.21
N LEU A 81 -12.42 -2.07 -4.69
CA LEU A 81 -12.94 -0.90 -5.41
C LEU A 81 -11.81 0.06 -5.80
N SER A 82 -10.93 0.39 -4.85
CA SER A 82 -9.76 1.24 -5.12
C SER A 82 -8.85 0.64 -6.20
N LYS A 83 -8.64 -0.69 -6.21
CA LYS A 83 -7.88 -1.37 -7.27
C LYS A 83 -8.55 -1.30 -8.66
N LEU A 84 -9.88 -1.21 -8.72
CA LEU A 84 -10.63 -1.08 -9.98
C LEU A 84 -10.62 0.37 -10.50
N GLU A 85 -10.72 1.36 -9.60
CA GLU A 85 -10.70 2.80 -9.94
C GLU A 85 -9.31 3.29 -10.34
N HIS A 86 -8.25 2.72 -9.74
CA HIS A 86 -6.86 3.08 -10.03
C HIS A 86 -6.00 1.84 -10.34
N PRO A 87 -6.09 1.28 -11.57
CA PRO A 87 -5.34 0.08 -11.96
C PRO A 87 -3.82 0.22 -11.80
N LEU A 88 -3.30 1.45 -11.93
CA LEU A 88 -1.87 1.77 -11.81
C LEU A 88 -1.40 1.96 -10.36
N GLN A 89 -2.31 2.27 -9.42
CA GLN A 89 -2.00 2.32 -7.98
C GLN A 89 -2.25 0.96 -7.29
N ALA A 90 -2.79 -0.01 -8.04
CA ALA A 90 -3.02 -1.38 -7.59
C ALA A 90 -1.75 -2.25 -7.63
N VAL A 91 -0.57 -1.65 -7.83
CA VAL A 91 0.66 -2.35 -7.50
C VAL A 91 0.70 -2.40 -5.97
N ASP A 92 0.71 -3.62 -5.44
CA ASP A 92 0.47 -3.89 -4.03
C ASP A 92 1.30 -2.95 -3.15
N LYS A 93 0.70 -2.37 -2.11
CA LYS A 93 1.42 -1.68 -1.02
C LYS A 93 2.26 -2.67 -0.17
N ASN A 94 2.76 -3.73 -0.80
CA ASN A 94 3.78 -4.60 -0.25
C ASN A 94 5.11 -3.98 -0.65
N PRO A 95 5.98 -3.55 0.29
CA PRO A 95 7.31 -3.02 -0.04
C PRO A 95 8.27 -4.04 -0.70
N ASN A 96 7.77 -5.20 -1.12
CA ASN A 96 8.50 -6.23 -1.86
C ASN A 96 8.26 -6.09 -3.37
N TYR A 97 8.44 -4.88 -3.90
CA TYR A 97 8.62 -4.70 -5.33
C TYR A 97 9.93 -5.38 -5.71
N LEU A 98 9.82 -6.34 -6.63
CA LEU A 98 10.85 -7.26 -7.10
C LEU A 98 11.13 -8.42 -6.12
N LYS A 99 10.70 -9.64 -6.49
CA LYS A 99 11.11 -10.91 -5.84
C LYS A 99 12.64 -11.09 -5.79
N VAL A 100 13.37 -10.31 -6.60
CA VAL A 100 14.84 -10.23 -6.62
C VAL A 100 15.22 -8.75 -6.63
N ARG A 101 15.89 -8.28 -5.57
CA ARG A 101 16.44 -6.93 -5.54
C ARG A 101 17.69 -6.88 -6.41
N HIS A 102 17.63 -6.19 -7.54
CA HIS A 102 18.80 -5.94 -8.36
C HIS A 102 19.58 -4.77 -7.76
N THR A 103 20.87 -4.99 -7.48
CA THR A 103 21.73 -3.97 -6.86
C THR A 103 22.54 -3.25 -7.92
N TRP A 104 22.65 -1.92 -7.84
CA TRP A 104 23.55 -1.17 -8.70
C TRP A 104 25.01 -1.58 -8.45
N THR A 105 25.68 -2.04 -9.50
CA THR A 105 27.08 -2.49 -9.44
C THR A 105 28.07 -1.44 -9.95
N GLY A 106 27.59 -0.35 -10.54
CA GLY A 106 28.42 0.76 -11.01
C GLY A 106 28.87 1.69 -9.88
N LYS A 107 29.54 2.78 -10.24
CA LYS A 107 29.90 3.81 -9.25
C LYS A 107 28.65 4.61 -8.85
N LYS A 108 28.57 5.03 -7.59
CA LYS A 108 27.46 5.88 -7.10
C LYS A 108 27.31 7.17 -7.92
N VAL A 109 28.45 7.77 -8.31
CA VAL A 109 28.47 9.01 -9.09
C VAL A 109 27.89 8.83 -10.50
N GLU A 110 28.00 7.63 -11.09
CA GLU A 110 27.40 7.31 -12.38
C GLU A 110 25.87 7.27 -12.27
N LEU A 111 25.35 6.67 -11.19
CA LEU A 111 23.91 6.65 -10.94
C LEU A 111 23.36 8.06 -10.62
N ILE A 112 24.10 8.86 -9.85
CA ILE A 112 23.75 10.26 -9.57
C ILE A 112 23.67 11.07 -10.88
N GLU A 113 24.60 10.85 -11.80
CA GLU A 113 24.58 11.48 -13.13
C GLU A 113 23.30 11.16 -13.91
N LEU A 114 22.88 9.88 -13.91
CA LEU A 114 21.63 9.44 -14.54
C LEU A 114 20.42 10.12 -13.91
N VAL A 115 20.38 10.20 -12.58
CA VAL A 115 19.26 10.80 -11.84
C VAL A 115 19.10 12.29 -12.19
N TYR A 116 20.19 13.06 -12.19
CA TYR A 116 20.14 14.46 -12.58
C TYR A 116 19.77 14.66 -14.06
N ALA A 117 20.19 13.75 -14.94
CA ALA A 117 19.78 13.79 -16.34
C ALA A 117 18.27 13.53 -16.51
N LEU A 118 17.72 12.56 -15.78
CA LEU A 118 16.30 12.22 -15.80
C LEU A 118 15.42 13.33 -15.21
N GLU A 119 15.84 13.91 -14.08
CA GLU A 119 15.17 15.07 -13.48
C GLU A 119 15.12 16.23 -14.47
N LYS A 120 16.25 16.56 -15.10
CA LYS A 120 16.30 17.64 -16.08
C LYS A 120 15.49 17.35 -17.35
N GLY A 121 15.41 16.07 -17.74
CA GLY A 121 14.61 15.62 -18.90
C GLY A 121 13.11 15.80 -18.70
N GLY A 122 12.63 15.88 -17.46
CA GLY A 122 11.21 16.12 -17.15
C GLY A 122 10.27 14.97 -17.57
N TYR A 123 10.82 13.78 -17.83
CA TYR A 123 10.05 12.61 -18.27
C TYR A 123 9.34 11.87 -17.13
N ILE A 124 9.59 12.26 -15.87
CA ILE A 124 9.04 11.63 -14.68
C ILE A 124 8.07 12.62 -14.01
N ASP A 125 6.88 12.14 -13.65
CA ASP A 125 5.79 12.93 -13.04
C ASP A 125 5.53 14.26 -13.76
N ASN A 126 5.51 14.24 -15.09
CA ASN A 126 5.34 15.42 -15.94
C ASN A 126 6.33 16.56 -15.61
N GLY A 127 7.53 16.22 -15.17
CA GLY A 127 8.59 17.17 -14.81
C GLY A 127 8.39 17.88 -13.48
N GLN A 128 7.47 17.40 -12.63
CA GLN A 128 7.20 17.99 -11.31
C GLN A 128 7.90 17.27 -10.15
N ILE A 129 8.62 16.18 -10.43
CA ILE A 129 9.30 15.40 -9.39
C ILE A 129 10.43 16.20 -8.74
N ASN A 130 10.52 16.13 -7.40
CA ASN A 130 11.64 16.67 -6.66
C ASN A 130 12.85 15.73 -6.80
N ILE A 131 14.05 16.29 -7.00
CA ILE A 131 15.30 15.52 -7.04
C ILE A 131 15.47 14.58 -5.83
N LYS A 132 15.05 15.00 -4.63
CA LYS A 132 15.12 14.16 -3.42
C LYS A 132 14.22 12.93 -3.51
N ASP A 133 13.01 13.12 -4.04
CA ASP A 133 12.04 12.05 -4.19
C ASP A 133 12.51 11.06 -5.26
N LEU A 134 13.07 11.59 -6.37
CA LEU A 134 13.66 10.77 -7.42
C LEU A 134 14.89 9.97 -6.94
N ILE A 135 15.78 10.59 -6.15
CA ILE A 135 16.92 9.91 -5.53
C ILE A 135 16.43 8.76 -4.65
N THR A 136 15.49 9.03 -3.74
CA THR A 136 14.94 8.02 -2.83
C THR A 136 14.30 6.87 -3.59
N TYR A 137 13.58 7.17 -4.67
CA TYR A 137 12.98 6.18 -5.55
C TYR A 137 14.03 5.28 -6.21
N ILE A 138 15.09 5.89 -6.76
CA ILE A 138 16.20 5.19 -7.43
C ILE A 138 17.01 4.34 -6.43
N GLU A 139 17.29 4.85 -5.23
CA GLU A 139 17.96 4.13 -4.14
C GLU A 139 17.22 2.84 -3.77
N ASN A 140 15.89 2.93 -3.67
CA ASN A 140 15.03 1.78 -3.38
C ASN A 140 15.04 0.75 -4.52
N ILE A 141 14.96 1.20 -5.78
CA ILE A 141 14.96 0.32 -6.96
C ILE A 141 16.28 -0.44 -7.09
N PHE A 142 17.39 0.28 -6.94
CA PHE A 142 18.73 -0.25 -7.17
C PHE A 142 19.42 -0.74 -5.89
N ASN A 143 18.71 -0.78 -4.76
CA ASN A 143 19.21 -1.25 -3.47
C ASN A 143 20.60 -0.65 -3.12
N VAL A 144 20.72 0.67 -3.26
CA VAL A 144 21.97 1.41 -3.07
C VAL A 144 21.68 2.68 -2.27
N ASP A 145 22.63 3.08 -1.43
CA ASP A 145 22.63 4.38 -0.76
C ASP A 145 23.54 5.34 -1.52
N LEU A 146 22.99 6.41 -2.09
CA LEU A 146 23.72 7.43 -2.85
C LEU A 146 24.42 8.44 -1.95
N GLY A 147 24.02 8.57 -0.68
CA GLY A 147 24.61 9.48 0.29
C GLY A 147 24.49 10.94 -0.13
N ASP A 148 25.59 11.70 -0.03
CA ASP A 148 25.61 13.14 -0.37
C ASP A 148 25.63 13.38 -1.89
N PHE A 149 24.47 13.22 -2.51
CA PHE A 149 24.27 13.39 -3.95
C PHE A 149 24.46 14.85 -4.41
N TYR A 150 24.21 15.85 -3.55
CA TYR A 150 24.46 17.25 -3.87
C TYR A 150 25.96 17.51 -4.02
N HIS A 151 26.77 17.03 -3.08
CA HIS A 151 28.21 17.20 -3.15
C HIS A 151 28.83 16.41 -4.31
N ALA A 152 28.33 15.20 -4.59
CA ALA A 152 28.73 14.43 -5.76
C ALA A 152 28.45 15.20 -7.06
N TYR A 153 27.27 15.81 -7.19
CA TYR A 153 26.90 16.61 -8.35
C TYR A 153 27.75 17.88 -8.50
N LEU A 154 28.08 18.58 -7.40
CA LEU A 154 29.00 19.71 -7.42
C LEU A 154 30.37 19.30 -7.96
N LYS A 155 30.93 18.19 -7.46
CA LYS A 155 32.19 17.63 -7.96
C LYS A 155 32.16 17.29 -9.44
N MET A 156 31.02 16.81 -9.95
CA MET A 156 30.86 16.53 -11.38
C MET A 156 30.91 17.82 -12.21
N ARG A 157 30.28 18.89 -11.75
CA ARG A 157 30.28 20.21 -12.43
C ARG A 157 31.67 20.83 -12.51
N GLU A 158 32.51 20.57 -11.53
CA GLU A 158 33.88 21.12 -11.42
C GLU A 158 34.92 20.36 -12.26
N ARG A 159 34.56 19.22 -12.88
CA ARG A 159 35.49 18.43 -13.68
C ARG A 159 35.98 19.22 -14.90
N LYS A 160 37.29 19.14 -15.15
CA LYS A 160 37.91 19.59 -16.41
C LYS A 160 37.77 18.49 -17.44
N GLY A 161 37.02 18.74 -18.51
CA GLY A 161 36.69 17.75 -19.55
C GLY A 161 35.18 17.54 -19.68
N SER A 162 34.75 16.29 -19.94
CA SER A 162 33.32 15.97 -19.95
C SER A 162 32.76 15.97 -18.52
N ARG A 163 31.65 16.69 -18.32
CA ARG A 163 30.88 16.70 -17.08
C ARG A 163 29.96 15.47 -16.99
N THR A 164 29.63 14.86 -18.13
CA THR A 164 28.66 13.78 -18.30
C THR A 164 29.32 12.50 -18.81
N ILE A 165 30.38 12.07 -18.11
CA ILE A 165 31.21 10.93 -18.53
C ILE A 165 30.39 9.65 -18.63
N PHE A 166 29.44 9.43 -17.72
CA PHE A 166 28.65 8.21 -17.70
C PHE A 166 27.59 8.19 -18.81
N ILE A 167 26.90 9.31 -19.04
CA ILE A 167 25.92 9.41 -20.13
C ILE A 167 26.61 9.29 -21.49
N ASP A 168 27.78 9.92 -21.67
CA ASP A 168 28.55 9.80 -22.91
C ASP A 168 28.93 8.33 -23.16
N LYS A 169 29.32 7.60 -22.11
CA LYS A 169 29.60 6.17 -22.18
C LYS A 169 28.33 5.37 -22.53
N LEU A 170 27.21 5.60 -21.84
CA LEU A 170 25.96 4.88 -22.09
C LEU A 170 25.47 5.06 -23.52
N ARG A 171 25.60 6.27 -24.07
CA ARG A 171 25.27 6.54 -25.47
C ARG A 171 26.13 5.68 -26.38
N LYS A 172 27.45 5.70 -26.19
CA LYS A 172 28.39 4.93 -27.01
C LYS A 172 28.10 3.42 -26.92
N ASP A 173 27.92 2.89 -25.72
CA ASP A 173 27.62 1.47 -25.48
C ASP A 173 26.29 1.06 -26.15
N LEU A 174 25.31 1.97 -26.21
CA LEU A 174 24.03 1.74 -26.89
C LEU A 174 24.15 1.79 -28.42
N ASP A 175 24.88 2.77 -28.95
CA ASP A 175 25.16 2.90 -30.38
C ASP A 175 25.89 1.65 -30.90
N GLU A 176 26.93 1.17 -30.19
CA GLU A 176 27.67 -0.06 -30.54
C GLU A 176 26.74 -1.29 -30.59
N ARG A 177 25.80 -1.41 -29.64
CA ARG A 177 24.81 -2.51 -29.63
C ARG A 177 23.86 -2.46 -30.83
N MET A 178 23.47 -1.27 -31.27
CA MET A 178 22.61 -1.09 -32.45
C MET A 178 23.39 -1.47 -33.73
N ASP A 179 24.61 -0.98 -33.87
CA ASP A 179 25.48 -1.30 -35.02
C ASP A 179 25.74 -2.82 -35.13
N GLU A 180 26.00 -3.51 -34.01
CA GLU A 180 26.15 -4.98 -33.98
C GLU A 180 24.89 -5.74 -34.43
N SER A 181 23.72 -5.15 -34.20
CA SER A 181 22.43 -5.77 -34.54
C SER A 181 22.08 -5.58 -36.02
N ASP A 182 22.44 -4.43 -36.60
CA ASP A 182 22.18 -4.11 -38.01
C ASP A 182 23.15 -4.80 -38.98
N VAL A 183 24.28 -5.29 -38.49
CA VAL A 183 25.26 -6.08 -39.27
C VAL A 183 24.84 -7.57 -39.40
N ARG A 184 23.79 -8.02 -38.71
CA ARG A 184 23.23 -9.39 -38.82
C ARG A 184 22.05 -9.48 -39.76
#